data_AF-A0AA48RE87-F1
#
_entry.id   AF-A0AA48RE87-F1
#
_cell.length_a   1.000
_cell.length_b   1.000
_cell.length_c   1.000
_cell.angle_alpha   90.00
_cell.angle_beta   90.00
_cell.angle_gamma   90.00
#
_symmetry.space_group_name_H-M   'P 1'
#
loop_
_entity.id
_entity.type
_entity.pdbx_description
1 polymer ?
#
loop_
_entity_poly.entity_id
_entity_poly.type
_entity_poly.pdbx_seq_one_letter_code
_entity_poly.pdbx_strand_id
1 'polypeptide(L)'
;MSKIEGNDLSVEEWLAIRKEEGLKIDPETAEATFIWTHTVDPYGVHPNLPPESQQIGREYFARNKGSDIWVSRDDIPDEIWEKIVRKHRGQSASPVRLSGFEDFDEEESS
;
A
#
# COMPACT_ATOMS: atom_id res chain seq x y z
N MET A 1 -25.88 26.48 2.03
CA MET A 1 -24.54 25.88 2.10
C MET A 1 -24.74 24.43 2.51
N SER A 2 -24.59 23.50 1.57
CA SER A 2 -24.72 22.06 1.79
C SER A 2 -23.60 21.58 2.71
N LYS A 3 -23.99 21.07 3.88
CA LYS A 3 -23.10 20.40 4.82
C LYS A 3 -22.80 19.03 4.20
N ILE A 4 -21.56 18.82 3.76
CA ILE A 4 -21.10 17.48 3.37
C ILE A 4 -20.86 16.78 4.71
N GLU A 5 -21.82 15.96 5.15
CA GLU A 5 -21.67 15.09 6.31
C GLU A 5 -20.74 13.94 5.88
N GLY A 6 -19.48 14.02 6.31
CA GLY A 6 -18.52 12.93 6.17
C GLY A 6 -18.93 11.80 7.10
N ASN A 7 -19.30 10.66 6.52
CA ASN A 7 -19.51 9.43 7.27
C ASN A 7 -18.13 8.87 7.63
N ASP A 8 -17.62 9.20 8.81
CA ASP A 8 -16.39 8.61 9.35
C ASP A 8 -16.60 7.10 9.47
N LEU A 9 -15.97 6.33 8.57
CA LEU A 9 -15.99 4.88 8.60
C LEU A 9 -15.25 4.39 9.85
N SER A 10 -15.74 3.31 10.46
CA SER A 10 -14.94 2.59 11.45
C SER A 10 -13.68 2.01 10.80
N VAL A 11 -12.66 1.73 11.62
CA VAL A 11 -11.43 1.05 11.15
C VAL A 11 -11.76 -0.28 10.47
N GLU A 12 -12.73 -1.02 11.01
CA GLU A 12 -13.15 -2.31 10.46
C GLU A 12 -13.78 -2.17 9.07
N GLU A 13 -14.66 -1.18 8.87
CA GLU A 13 -15.25 -0.89 7.55
C GLU A 13 -14.18 -0.40 6.56
N TRP A 14 -13.27 0.45 7.02
CA TRP A 14 -12.17 0.97 6.19
C TRP A 14 -11.20 -0.13 5.74
N LEU A 15 -10.96 -1.13 6.59
CA LEU A 15 -10.18 -2.33 6.26
C LEU A 15 -10.98 -3.30 5.36
N ALA A 16 -12.27 -3.47 5.60
CA ALA A 16 -13.13 -4.32 4.78
C ALA A 16 -13.17 -3.84 3.32
N ILE A 17 -13.28 -2.53 3.10
CA ILE A 17 -13.21 -1.93 1.75
C ILE A 17 -11.89 -2.32 1.06
N ARG A 18 -10.75 -2.26 1.76
CA ARG A 18 -9.45 -2.62 1.17
C ARG A 18 -9.35 -4.08 0.81
N LYS A 19 -9.86 -4.97 1.66
CA LYS A 19 -9.95 -6.40 1.36
C LYS A 19 -10.80 -6.65 0.13
N GLU A 20 -11.96 -6.01 0.03
CA GLU A 20 -12.82 -6.13 -1.16
C GLU A 20 -12.17 -5.55 -2.42
N GLU A 21 -11.47 -4.42 -2.32
CA GLU A 21 -10.75 -3.83 -3.45
C GLU A 21 -9.56 -4.68 -3.90
N GLY A 22 -8.84 -5.31 -2.97
CA GLY A 22 -7.73 -6.24 -3.27
C GLY A 22 -8.16 -7.40 -4.16
N LEU A 23 -9.39 -7.89 -3.98
CA LEU A 23 -9.99 -8.94 -4.83
C LEU A 23 -10.32 -8.46 -6.25
N LYS A 24 -10.46 -7.15 -6.46
CA LYS A 24 -10.85 -6.53 -7.74
C LYS A 24 -9.69 -5.89 -8.48
N ILE A 25 -8.46 -6.01 -7.97
CA ILE A 25 -7.30 -5.44 -8.64
C ILE A 25 -7.10 -6.13 -9.99
N ASP A 26 -7.07 -5.34 -11.06
CA ASP A 26 -6.67 -5.78 -12.38
C ASP A 26 -5.14 -5.84 -12.47
N PRO A 27 -4.54 -7.04 -12.48
CA PRO A 27 -3.09 -7.17 -12.48
C PRO A 27 -2.42 -6.58 -13.74
N GLU A 28 -3.16 -6.38 -14.82
CA GLU A 28 -2.62 -5.79 -16.05
C GLU A 28 -2.51 -4.28 -15.97
N THR A 29 -3.31 -3.59 -15.16
CA THR A 29 -3.28 -2.13 -15.08
C THR A 29 -2.87 -1.60 -13.72
N ALA A 30 -2.72 -2.49 -12.74
CA ALA A 30 -2.38 -2.12 -11.38
C ALA A 30 -1.06 -1.36 -11.26
N GLU A 31 -1.11 -0.31 -10.45
CA GLU A 31 0.06 0.40 -9.97
C GLU A 31 0.55 -0.29 -8.70
N ALA A 32 1.85 -0.45 -8.54
CA ALA A 32 2.47 -1.06 -7.37
C ALA A 32 3.53 -0.13 -6.78
N THR A 33 3.62 -0.09 -5.46
CA THR A 33 4.62 0.69 -4.72
C THR A 33 5.05 -0.05 -3.46
N PHE A 34 6.01 0.52 -2.73
CA PHE A 34 6.36 0.07 -1.39
C PHE A 34 6.55 1.27 -0.47
N ILE A 35 6.37 1.05 0.82
CA ILE A 35 6.72 1.99 1.88
C ILE A 35 7.45 1.25 3.00
N TRP A 36 8.20 1.99 3.81
CA TRP A 36 8.71 1.49 5.08
C TRP A 36 7.66 1.72 6.16
N THR A 37 7.11 0.65 6.72
CA THR A 37 6.06 0.70 7.75
C THR A 37 6.15 -0.52 8.67
N HIS A 38 5.31 -0.59 9.69
CA HIS A 38 5.24 -1.76 10.57
C HIS A 38 4.76 -2.99 9.81
N THR A 39 5.57 -4.05 9.81
CA THR A 39 5.27 -5.29 9.05
C THR A 39 3.96 -5.94 9.50
N VAL A 40 3.61 -5.85 10.78
CA VAL A 40 2.35 -6.42 11.31
C VAL A 40 1.16 -5.45 11.26
N ASP A 41 1.40 -4.19 10.91
CA ASP A 41 0.38 -3.16 10.79
C ASP A 41 0.69 -2.23 9.60
N PRO A 42 0.60 -2.77 8.36
CA PRO A 42 0.97 -2.02 7.16
C PRO A 42 0.13 -0.75 6.98
N TYR A 43 -1.05 -0.68 7.58
CA TYR A 43 -1.97 0.45 7.51
C TYR A 43 -1.89 1.42 8.70
N GLY A 44 -1.12 1.11 9.75
CA GLY A 44 -0.99 1.96 10.94
C GLY A 44 -2.28 2.11 11.75
N VAL A 45 -3.16 1.10 11.75
CA VAL A 45 -4.45 1.16 12.44
C VAL A 45 -4.35 0.79 13.94
N HIS A 46 -3.23 0.21 14.36
CA HIS A 46 -2.96 -0.21 15.72
C HIS A 46 -1.94 0.75 16.38
N PRO A 47 -2.39 1.83 17.05
CA PRO A 47 -1.49 2.87 17.57
C PRO A 47 -0.58 2.41 18.71
N ASN A 48 -0.85 1.27 19.34
CA ASN A 48 -0.12 0.75 20.50
C ASN A 48 0.39 -0.67 20.23
N LEU A 49 1.17 -0.84 19.17
CA LEU A 49 1.86 -2.11 18.93
C LEU A 49 2.85 -2.40 20.06
N PRO A 50 2.89 -3.63 20.59
CA PRO A 50 3.88 -3.99 21.60
C PRO A 50 5.29 -3.95 20.98
N PRO A 51 6.36 -3.68 21.76
CA PRO A 51 7.70 -3.47 21.22
C PRO A 51 8.21 -4.59 20.29
N GLU A 52 7.88 -5.85 20.58
CA GLU A 52 8.22 -7.00 19.76
C GLU A 52 7.57 -7.01 18.37
N SER A 53 6.51 -6.22 18.19
CA SER A 53 5.72 -6.08 16.97
C SER A 53 6.01 -4.77 16.22
N GLN A 54 6.96 -3.96 16.69
CA GLN A 54 7.32 -2.68 16.06
C GLN A 54 8.34 -2.83 14.92
N GLN A 55 8.57 -4.05 14.41
CA GLN A 55 9.47 -4.27 13.29
C GLN A 55 9.04 -3.45 12.08
N ILE A 56 9.96 -2.65 11.54
CA ILE A 56 9.78 -1.90 10.30
C ILE A 56 10.31 -2.75 9.15
N GLY A 57 9.49 -2.90 8.12
CA GLY A 57 9.81 -3.63 6.90
C GLY A 57 9.41 -2.84 5.67
N ARG A 58 9.88 -3.34 4.52
CA ARG A 58 9.46 -2.84 3.22
C ARG A 58 8.16 -3.55 2.85
N GLU A 59 7.05 -2.86 3.06
CA GLU A 59 5.71 -3.39 2.76
C GLU A 59 5.23 -2.91 1.41
N TYR A 60 4.60 -3.81 0.66
CA TYR A 60 4.20 -3.56 -0.72
C TYR A 60 2.70 -3.35 -0.84
N PHE A 61 2.34 -2.43 -1.73
CA PHE A 61 0.95 -2.05 -1.97
C PHE A 61 0.67 -2.06 -3.46
N ALA A 62 -0.57 -2.35 -3.83
CA ALA A 62 -1.08 -2.09 -5.17
C ALA A 62 -2.44 -1.43 -5.16
N ARG A 63 -2.79 -0.84 -6.29
CA ARG A 63 -4.10 -0.28 -6.55
C ARG A 63 -4.48 -0.41 -8.02
N ASN A 64 -5.79 -0.39 -8.29
CA ASN A 64 -6.28 -0.18 -9.64
C ASN A 64 -5.89 1.20 -10.15
N LYS A 65 -5.57 1.31 -11.45
CA LYS A 65 -5.24 2.59 -12.07
C LYS A 65 -6.39 3.58 -11.90
N GLY A 66 -6.11 4.72 -11.30
CA GLY A 66 -7.10 5.77 -11.04
C GLY A 66 -7.97 5.53 -9.79
N SER A 67 -7.73 4.45 -9.04
CA SER A 67 -8.26 4.31 -7.68
C SER A 67 -7.40 5.08 -6.68
N ASP A 68 -8.01 5.61 -5.63
CA ASP A 68 -7.30 6.23 -4.51
C ASP A 68 -7.00 5.23 -3.37
N ILE A 69 -7.44 3.97 -3.52
CA ILE A 69 -7.33 2.94 -2.49
C ILE A 69 -6.09 2.10 -2.75
N TRP A 70 -5.06 2.31 -1.93
CA TRP A 70 -3.91 1.41 -1.83
C TRP A 70 -4.23 0.23 -0.92
N VAL A 71 -3.96 -0.97 -1.41
CA VAL A 71 -4.20 -2.24 -0.73
C VAL A 71 -2.86 -2.92 -0.48
N SER A 72 -2.62 -3.31 0.78
CA SER A 72 -1.45 -4.08 1.19
C SER A 72 -1.41 -5.40 0.43
N ARG A 73 -0.19 -5.89 0.17
CA ARG A 73 0.07 -7.20 -0.40
C ARG A 73 -0.74 -8.32 0.26
N ASP A 74 -0.88 -8.28 1.58
CA ASP A 74 -1.53 -9.34 2.35
C ASP A 74 -3.04 -9.45 2.07
N ASP A 75 -3.66 -8.37 1.60
CA ASP A 75 -5.08 -8.33 1.24
C ASP A 75 -5.32 -8.61 -0.26
N ILE A 76 -4.26 -8.92 -1.02
CA ILE A 76 -4.33 -9.23 -2.46
C ILE A 76 -4.06 -10.73 -2.65
N PRO A 77 -4.89 -11.46 -3.43
CA PRO A 77 -4.62 -12.85 -3.77
C PRO A 77 -3.24 -13.03 -4.42
N ASP A 78 -2.52 -14.07 -4.02
CA ASP A 78 -1.16 -14.35 -4.51
C ASP A 78 -1.07 -14.40 -6.04
N GLU A 79 -2.06 -15.03 -6.68
CA GLU A 79 -2.13 -15.12 -8.14
C GLU A 79 -2.23 -13.75 -8.84
N ILE A 80 -2.88 -12.78 -8.21
CA ILE A 80 -2.98 -11.41 -8.73
C ILE A 80 -1.64 -10.71 -8.53
N TRP A 81 -1.07 -10.82 -7.33
CA TRP A 81 0.21 -10.18 -7.01
C TRP A 81 1.36 -10.66 -7.91
N GLU A 82 1.45 -11.97 -8.15
CA GLU A 82 2.48 -12.53 -9.02
C GLU A 82 2.40 -11.97 -10.44
N LYS A 83 1.18 -11.76 -10.97
CA LYS A 83 0.98 -11.15 -12.29
C LYS A 83 1.43 -9.68 -12.31
N ILE A 84 1.10 -8.92 -11.25
CA ILE A 84 1.56 -7.54 -11.07
C ILE A 84 3.09 -7.49 -11.07
N VAL A 85 3.74 -8.29 -10.23
CA VAL A 85 5.20 -8.32 -10.12
C VAL A 85 5.87 -8.76 -11.42
N ARG A 86 5.33 -9.78 -12.11
CA ARG A 86 5.87 -10.24 -13.39
C ARG A 86 5.84 -9.14 -14.44
N LYS A 87 4.77 -8.33 -14.48
CA LYS A 87 4.64 -7.20 -15.39
C LYS A 87 5.67 -6.12 -15.11
N HIS A 88 5.80 -5.70 -13.85
CA HIS A 88 6.76 -4.68 -13.44
C HIS A 88 8.22 -5.14 -13.56
N ARG A 89 8.52 -6.42 -13.33
CA ARG A 89 9.87 -7.01 -13.56
C ARG A 89 10.23 -7.11 -15.04
N GLY A 90 9.25 -7.30 -15.92
CA GLY A 90 9.44 -7.26 -17.38
C GLY A 90 9.55 -5.85 -17.95
N GLN A 91 9.20 -4.83 -17.16
CA GLN A 91 9.26 -3.42 -17.51
C GLN A 91 10.28 -2.71 -16.61
N SER A 92 11.56 -3.02 -16.76
CA SER A 92 12.62 -2.17 -16.23
C SER A 92 12.69 -0.87 -17.04
N ALA A 93 11.75 0.05 -16.82
CA ALA A 93 11.92 1.45 -17.14
C ALA A 93 12.20 2.18 -15.82
N SER A 94 13.29 2.94 -15.82
CA SER A 94 13.89 3.69 -14.73
C SER A 94 12.88 4.32 -13.75
N PRO A 95 13.20 4.44 -12.45
CA PRO A 95 12.28 4.98 -11.47
C PRO A 95 11.86 6.38 -11.89
N VAL A 96 10.57 6.53 -12.23
CA VAL A 96 9.93 7.82 -12.34
C VAL A 96 10.00 8.44 -10.95
N ARG A 97 10.88 9.44 -10.81
CA ARG A 97 10.99 10.29 -9.64
C ARG A 97 9.62 10.95 -9.42
N LEU A 98 8.85 10.44 -8.47
CA LEU A 98 7.64 11.11 -8.01
C LEU A 98 8.09 12.39 -7.30
N SER A 99 7.88 13.52 -7.97
CA SER A 99 8.03 14.84 -7.35
C SER A 99 6.88 15.01 -6.37
N GLY A 100 7.15 14.83 -5.07
CA GLY A 100 6.15 15.09 -4.04
C GLY A 100 6.39 14.51 -2.64
N PHE A 101 7.42 13.70 -2.42
CA PHE A 101 7.73 13.20 -1.07
C PHE A 101 9.24 13.23 -0.87
N GLU A 102 9.69 13.98 0.13
CA GLU A 102 11.11 14.25 0.39
C GLU A 102 11.88 12.94 0.50
N ASP A 103 12.93 12.84 -0.32
CA ASP A 103 13.98 11.83 -0.24
C ASP A 103 14.54 11.85 1.19
N PHE A 104 14.22 10.84 2.01
CA PHE A 104 14.98 10.58 3.23
C PHE A 104 16.24 9.83 2.80
N ASP A 105 17.29 10.60 2.51
CA ASP A 105 18.65 10.08 2.29
C ASP A 105 19.04 9.20 3.49
N GLU A 106 19.25 7.92 3.21
CA GLU A 106 19.89 6.98 4.12
C GLU A 106 21.38 7.36 4.17
N GLU A 107 21.75 8.25 5.10
CA GLU A 107 23.15 8.49 5.41
C GLU A 107 23.76 7.21 5.99
N GLU A 108 24.68 6.65 5.19
CA GLU A 108 25.85 5.88 5.60
C GLU A 108 26.24 6.10 7.07
N SER A 109 26.17 5.04 7.89
CA SER A 109 27.00 4.95 9.08
C SER A 109 28.03 3.84 8.87
N SER A 110 29.28 4.30 8.76
CA SER A 110 30.53 3.54 8.68
C SER A 110 30.74 2.50 9.78
#